data_AF-A0A7V2RTV5-F1
#
_entry.id   AF-A0A7V2RTV5-F1
#
_cell.length_a   1.000
_cell.length_b   1.000
_cell.length_c   1.000
_cell.angle_alpha   90.00
_cell.angle_beta   90.00
_cell.angle_gamma   90.00
#
_symmetry.space_group_name_H-M   'P 1'
#
loop_
_entity.id
_entity.type
_entity.pdbx_description
1 polymer ?
#
loop_
_entity_poly.entity_id
_entity_poly.type
_entity_poly.pdbx_seq_one_letter_code
_entity_poly.pdbx_strand_id
1 'polypeptide(L)'
;GYELTQLQYLLALCVGFLALVLVAGLLKYVLNVYAGIVAERMLRRLRYQLYDHLLRFPLPYFRRMSQGELVQMINAEVEPLGGYVGSALSVPAFQGGTLITILIFMFMQDWVLGLAAVALYPIQAYIIPRLQRQVNELGKRRVRQVRQNAEKISETAAGVVDIHANDTSLYERAQFSEHLSRIFFIRFDIYKKKFLIKFLNNFLAQLGPFFFFSIGGYLVLEGQITLGALVAVLNAHKDLSAPWKELLTYYQMMYDVKIKYEQIVTQFMPAGLKPAERQLADPPEDAPAFTREIVVQQVALEEDGELLLDGVSFTLELPSHVAVLGNAGSGRGALAQILAGLMDPSRGRVLVDGKDLHLQPESVLGRRVGYVAPIAHVFKGTIADNLLYGLKHRPIRPRPADAELERYLYEAVASGNAALDPFADWIDDAAMGAAGPEERLSAMMRVLGLVHLDHDVYLLGLRGTIRAADKPDLARGLLRARQLMLQRLSADPSLARLVEPFDPDRYNTNATLAENLLFGTPVGDTFGPEHVADHPYVLETIRATGLFEDLVRIGYRVASTMVELFADLPPEHEYFRQFSFIDPERLPQYRALIQRVD
;
A
#
# COMPACT_ATOMS: atom_id res chain seq x y z
N GLY A 1 -4.85 65.80 -15.33
CA GLY A 1 -4.26 65.29 -14.08
C GLY A 1 -4.88 66.06 -12.94
N TYR A 2 -5.23 65.38 -11.85
CA TYR A 2 -5.65 66.06 -10.61
C TYR A 2 -4.38 66.50 -9.86
N GLU A 3 -4.33 67.75 -9.40
CA GLU A 3 -3.26 68.19 -8.50
C GLU A 3 -3.51 67.64 -7.10
N LEU A 4 -2.64 66.76 -6.65
CA LEU A 4 -2.68 66.19 -5.31
C LEU A 4 -1.79 67.01 -4.39
N THR A 5 -2.27 67.33 -3.19
CA THR A 5 -1.40 67.86 -2.13
C THR A 5 -0.36 66.81 -1.74
N GLN A 6 0.79 67.21 -1.18
CA GLN A 6 1.87 66.28 -0.78
C GLN A 6 1.36 65.12 0.09
N LEU A 7 0.42 65.40 1.02
CA LEU A 7 -0.22 64.40 1.87
C LEU A 7 -1.09 63.41 1.06
N GLN A 8 -1.88 63.92 0.12
CA GLN A 8 -2.73 63.10 -0.75
C GLN A 8 -1.90 62.25 -1.71
N TYR A 9 -0.78 62.78 -2.23
CA TYR A 9 0.14 62.05 -3.09
C TYR A 9 0.83 60.91 -2.33
N LEU A 10 1.31 61.17 -1.10
CA LEU A 10 1.86 60.14 -0.21
C LEU A 10 0.83 59.04 0.05
N LEU A 11 -0.40 59.41 0.40
CA LEU A 11 -1.46 58.45 0.69
C LEU A 11 -1.83 57.62 -0.55
N ALA A 12 -1.86 58.25 -1.73
CA ALA A 12 -2.07 57.54 -3.00
C ALA A 12 -0.96 56.53 -3.30
N LEU A 13 0.31 56.87 -3.05
CA LEU A 13 1.44 55.94 -3.19
C LEU A 13 1.36 54.79 -2.18
N CYS A 14 1.01 55.07 -0.92
CA CYS A 14 0.84 54.03 0.11
C CYS A 14 -0.30 53.06 -0.22
N VAL A 15 -1.46 53.58 -0.65
CA VAL A 15 -2.61 52.77 -1.06
C VAL A 15 -2.29 52.00 -2.34
N GLY A 16 -1.63 52.64 -3.31
CA GLY A 16 -1.18 52.00 -4.55
C GLY A 16 -0.19 50.85 -4.28
N PHE A 17 0.77 51.06 -3.38
CA PHE A 17 1.70 50.02 -2.93
C PHE A 17 0.96 48.86 -2.26
N LEU A 18 0.04 49.14 -1.33
CA LEU A 18 -0.75 48.10 -0.66
C LEU A 18 -1.61 47.30 -1.66
N ALA A 19 -2.23 47.98 -2.63
CA ALA A 19 -2.99 47.34 -3.69
C ALA A 19 -2.12 46.42 -4.55
N LEU A 20 -0.91 46.87 -4.93
CA LEU A 20 0.05 46.04 -5.68
C LEU A 20 0.51 44.82 -4.88
N VAL A 21 0.75 44.96 -3.58
CA VAL A 21 1.10 43.84 -2.69
C VAL A 21 -0.04 42.80 -2.64
N LEU A 22 -1.30 43.25 -2.53
CA LEU A 22 -2.47 42.37 -2.55
C LEU A 22 -2.61 41.64 -3.90
N VAL A 23 -2.45 42.35 -5.02
CA VAL A 23 -2.50 41.75 -6.36
C VAL A 23 -1.38 40.72 -6.54
N ALA A 24 -0.15 41.05 -6.16
CA ALA A 24 0.97 40.13 -6.24
C ALA A 24 0.76 38.89 -5.36
N GLY A 25 0.23 39.07 -4.14
CA GLY A 25 -0.13 37.97 -3.24
C GLY A 25 -1.21 37.05 -3.81
N LEU A 26 -2.26 37.62 -4.41
CA LEU A 26 -3.34 36.85 -5.05
C LEU A 26 -2.84 36.09 -6.28
N LEU A 27 -2.03 36.72 -7.13
CA LEU A 27 -1.41 36.04 -8.28
C LEU A 27 -0.53 34.87 -7.84
N LYS A 28 0.28 35.06 -6.80
CA LYS A 28 1.11 33.99 -6.22
C LYS A 28 0.26 32.85 -5.66
N TYR A 29 -0.84 33.17 -4.98
CA TYR A 29 -1.79 32.16 -4.48
C TYR A 29 -2.38 31.34 -5.62
N VAL A 30 -2.93 31.98 -6.64
CA VAL A 30 -3.51 31.32 -7.81
C VAL A 30 -2.47 30.42 -8.48
N LEU A 31 -1.28 30.95 -8.76
CA LEU A 31 -0.20 30.22 -9.42
C LEU A 31 0.23 28.98 -8.61
N ASN A 32 0.33 29.08 -7.28
CA ASN A 32 0.66 27.94 -6.43
C ASN A 32 -0.45 26.87 -6.38
N VAL A 33 -1.73 27.28 -6.35
CA VAL A 33 -2.86 26.33 -6.38
C VAL A 33 -2.89 25.56 -7.69
N TYR A 34 -2.76 26.25 -8.83
CA TYR A 34 -2.73 25.58 -10.14
C TYR A 34 -1.49 24.70 -10.31
N ALA A 35 -0.33 25.14 -9.83
CA ALA A 35 0.89 24.31 -9.78
C ALA A 35 0.66 22.99 -9.02
N GLY A 36 -0.02 23.06 -7.87
CA GLY A 36 -0.39 21.87 -7.09
C GLY A 36 -1.35 20.93 -7.83
N ILE A 37 -2.39 21.48 -8.48
CA ILE A 37 -3.34 20.67 -9.25
C ILE A 37 -2.64 19.95 -10.43
N VAL A 38 -1.75 20.66 -11.14
CA VAL A 38 -0.98 20.07 -12.24
C VAL A 38 -0.03 18.98 -11.73
N ALA A 39 0.63 19.22 -10.59
CA ALA A 39 1.49 18.22 -9.95
C ALA A 39 0.73 16.93 -9.62
N GLU A 40 -0.44 17.04 -8.99
CA GLU A 40 -1.27 15.89 -8.61
C GLU A 40 -1.83 15.14 -9.82
N ARG A 41 -2.33 15.84 -10.84
CA ARG A 41 -2.81 15.19 -12.08
C ARG A 41 -1.70 14.46 -12.82
N MET A 42 -0.51 15.05 -12.89
CA MET A 42 0.65 14.39 -13.48
C MET A 42 1.06 13.16 -12.65
N LEU A 43 1.12 13.27 -11.32
CA LEU A 43 1.48 12.16 -10.45
C LEU A 43 0.47 11.01 -10.55
N ARG A 44 -0.83 11.33 -10.60
CA ARG A 44 -1.91 10.37 -10.84
C ARG A 44 -1.72 9.66 -12.19
N ARG A 45 -1.43 10.41 -13.26
CA ARG A 45 -1.14 9.85 -14.60
C ARG A 45 0.04 8.90 -14.56
N LEU A 46 1.15 9.32 -13.97
CA LEU A 46 2.38 8.54 -13.90
C LEU A 46 2.18 7.26 -13.10
N ARG A 47 1.55 7.34 -11.92
CA ARG A 47 1.22 6.16 -11.09
C ARG A 47 0.35 5.18 -11.85
N TYR A 48 -0.65 5.67 -12.58
CA TYR A 48 -1.50 4.83 -13.41
C TYR A 48 -0.72 4.16 -14.54
N GLN A 49 0.16 4.90 -15.25
CA GLN A 49 1.00 4.33 -16.30
C GLN A 49 1.96 3.26 -15.76
N LEU A 50 2.57 3.48 -14.60
CA LEU A 50 3.43 2.49 -13.97
C LEU A 50 2.66 1.24 -13.55
N TYR A 51 1.43 1.42 -13.04
CA TYR A 51 0.54 0.30 -12.73
C TYR A 51 0.12 -0.48 -13.99
N ASP A 52 -0.19 0.22 -15.10
CA ASP A 52 -0.46 -0.41 -16.40
C ASP A 52 0.74 -1.23 -16.89
N HIS A 53 1.95 -0.68 -16.79
CA HIS A 53 3.17 -1.42 -17.17
C HIS A 53 3.40 -2.64 -16.27
N LEU A 54 3.14 -2.52 -14.97
CA LEU A 54 3.25 -3.62 -14.02
C LEU A 54 2.37 -4.81 -14.44
N LEU A 55 1.14 -4.56 -14.91
CA LEU A 55 0.23 -5.60 -15.40
C LEU A 55 0.73 -6.29 -16.68
N ARG A 56 1.69 -5.69 -17.38
CA ARG A 56 2.24 -6.15 -18.67
C ARG A 56 3.63 -6.77 -18.53
N PHE A 57 4.18 -6.82 -17.32
CA PHE A 57 5.49 -7.41 -17.07
C PHE A 57 5.49 -8.91 -17.40
N PRO A 58 6.56 -9.42 -18.05
CA PRO A 58 6.79 -10.85 -18.15
C PRO A 58 6.90 -11.48 -16.76
N LEU A 59 6.35 -12.68 -16.60
CA LEU A 59 6.36 -13.39 -15.31
C LEU A 59 7.78 -13.61 -14.73
N PRO A 60 8.83 -13.93 -15.52
CA PRO A 60 10.21 -14.02 -15.02
C PRO A 60 10.72 -12.69 -14.44
N TYR A 61 10.35 -11.56 -15.05
CA TYR A 61 10.74 -10.25 -14.55
C TYR A 61 10.03 -9.93 -13.23
N PHE A 62 8.73 -10.24 -13.15
CA PHE A 62 7.92 -10.03 -11.94
C PHE A 62 8.44 -10.83 -10.73
N ARG A 63 8.96 -12.05 -10.94
CA ARG A 63 9.53 -12.88 -9.87
C ARG A 63 10.84 -12.32 -9.27
N ARG A 64 11.59 -11.52 -10.04
CA ARG A 64 12.86 -10.93 -9.59
C ARG A 64 12.66 -9.67 -8.76
N MET A 65 11.58 -8.93 -9.00
CA MET A 65 11.28 -7.73 -8.24
C MET A 65 10.56 -8.07 -6.95
N SER A 66 11.03 -7.51 -5.84
CA SER A 66 10.30 -7.65 -4.58
C SER A 66 9.00 -6.83 -4.61
N GLN A 67 7.94 -7.33 -3.98
CA GLN A 67 6.68 -6.59 -3.86
C GLN A 67 6.87 -5.24 -3.14
N GLY A 68 7.76 -5.21 -2.14
CA GLY A 68 8.11 -3.99 -1.41
C GLY A 68 8.80 -2.95 -2.29
N GLU A 69 9.70 -3.37 -3.19
CA GLU A 69 10.33 -2.48 -4.16
C GLU A 69 9.27 -1.86 -5.08
N LEU A 70 8.38 -2.65 -5.67
CA LEU A 70 7.32 -2.13 -6.56
C LEU A 70 6.43 -1.08 -5.87
N VAL A 71 6.04 -1.32 -4.62
CA VAL A 71 5.24 -0.37 -3.83
C VAL A 71 6.01 0.93 -3.59
N GLN A 72 7.31 0.85 -3.23
CA GLN A 72 8.14 2.04 -3.03
C GLN A 72 8.35 2.81 -4.33
N MET A 73 8.56 2.11 -5.45
CA MET A 73 8.73 2.72 -6.77
C MET A 73 7.49 3.50 -7.22
N ILE A 74 6.30 2.90 -7.12
CA ILE A 74 5.03 3.50 -7.58
C ILE A 74 4.55 4.61 -6.62
N ASN A 75 4.87 4.55 -5.33
CA ASN A 75 4.40 5.55 -4.36
C ASN A 75 5.44 6.62 -4.05
N ALA A 76 6.55 6.23 -3.42
CA ALA A 76 7.50 7.15 -2.80
C ALA A 76 8.54 7.69 -3.80
N GLU A 77 8.97 6.87 -4.78
CA GLU A 77 10.02 7.30 -5.71
C GLU A 77 9.51 8.29 -6.78
N VAL A 78 8.23 8.18 -7.17
CA VAL A 78 7.58 9.11 -8.10
C VAL A 78 7.12 10.42 -7.48
N GLU A 79 6.89 10.47 -6.17
CA GLU A 79 6.33 11.65 -5.50
C GLU A 79 7.16 12.93 -5.73
N PRO A 80 8.51 12.90 -5.69
CA PRO A 80 9.34 14.06 -6.04
C PRO A 80 9.16 14.54 -7.49
N LEU A 81 8.77 13.68 -8.44
CA LEU A 81 8.50 14.09 -9.83
C LEU A 81 7.29 15.01 -9.88
N GLY A 82 6.26 14.73 -9.08
CA GLY A 82 5.06 15.57 -8.95
C GLY A 82 5.42 17.00 -8.50
N GLY A 83 6.17 17.12 -7.41
CA GLY A 83 6.64 18.41 -6.89
C GLY A 83 7.44 19.21 -7.91
N TYR A 84 8.30 18.55 -8.69
CA TYR A 84 9.04 19.20 -9.76
C TYR A 84 8.12 19.73 -10.87
N VAL A 85 7.21 18.92 -11.41
CA VAL A 85 6.35 19.32 -12.54
C VAL A 85 5.46 20.51 -12.19
N GLY A 86 4.87 20.56 -10.99
CA GLY A 86 4.10 21.72 -10.56
C GLY A 86 4.92 23.02 -10.55
N SER A 87 6.21 22.91 -10.22
CA SER A 87 7.16 24.04 -10.17
C SER A 87 7.91 24.31 -11.49
N ALA A 88 7.81 23.40 -12.47
CA ALA A 88 8.69 23.35 -13.65
C ALA A 88 8.62 24.60 -14.52
N LEU A 89 7.42 25.16 -14.69
CA LEU A 89 7.20 26.39 -15.45
C LEU A 89 7.09 27.61 -14.53
N SER A 90 6.43 27.45 -13.39
CA SER A 90 6.08 28.55 -12.49
C SER A 90 7.30 29.17 -11.81
N VAL A 91 8.25 28.37 -11.31
CA VAL A 91 9.43 28.88 -10.62
C VAL A 91 10.39 29.60 -11.57
N PRO A 92 10.79 29.03 -12.72
CA PRO A 92 11.65 29.75 -13.66
C PRO A 92 11.01 31.02 -14.20
N ALA A 93 9.71 31.01 -14.50
CA ALA A 93 9.01 32.19 -14.99
C ALA A 93 8.94 33.30 -13.92
N PHE A 94 8.53 32.96 -12.69
CA PHE A 94 8.36 33.94 -11.62
C PHE A 94 9.71 34.44 -11.09
N GLN A 95 10.62 33.54 -10.72
CA GLN A 95 11.91 33.92 -10.14
C GLN A 95 12.88 34.44 -11.19
N GLY A 96 12.87 33.88 -12.41
CA GLY A 96 13.62 34.43 -13.54
C GLY A 96 13.11 35.81 -13.94
N GLY A 97 11.79 36.00 -14.02
CA GLY A 97 11.19 37.32 -14.29
C GLY A 97 11.50 38.34 -13.20
N THR A 98 11.46 37.94 -11.93
CA THR A 98 11.86 38.78 -10.79
C THR A 98 13.33 39.17 -10.88
N LEU A 99 14.22 38.21 -11.16
CA LEU A 99 15.66 38.45 -11.34
C LEU A 99 15.91 39.44 -12.48
N ILE A 100 15.28 39.24 -13.64
CA ILE A 100 15.38 40.14 -14.80
C ILE A 100 14.88 41.54 -14.45
N THR A 101 13.76 41.66 -13.74
CA THR A 101 13.18 42.95 -13.32
C THR A 101 14.13 43.70 -12.40
N ILE A 102 14.72 43.03 -11.41
CA ILE A 102 15.69 43.62 -10.49
C ILE A 102 16.94 44.06 -11.25
N LEU A 103 17.45 43.23 -12.16
CA LEU A 103 18.61 43.58 -12.99
C LEU A 103 18.33 44.81 -13.85
N ILE A 104 17.19 44.86 -14.56
CA ILE A 104 16.79 46.03 -15.35
C ILE A 104 16.71 47.27 -14.46
N PHE A 105 16.08 47.16 -13.29
CA PHE A 105 16.00 48.26 -12.33
C PHE A 105 17.40 48.75 -11.90
N MET A 106 18.33 47.85 -11.60
CA MET A 106 19.70 48.22 -11.22
C MET A 106 20.44 48.93 -12.37
N PHE A 107 20.32 48.43 -13.61
CA PHE A 107 20.93 49.08 -14.77
C PHE A 107 20.30 50.44 -15.11
N MET A 108 19.00 50.61 -14.87
CA MET A 108 18.32 51.89 -15.03
C MET A 108 18.78 52.92 -13.99
N GLN A 109 19.13 52.46 -12.78
CA GLN A 109 19.60 53.36 -11.72
C GLN A 109 21.02 53.85 -11.99
N ASP A 110 21.92 52.94 -12.36
CA ASP A 110 23.27 53.25 -12.81
C ASP A 110 23.90 52.04 -13.51
N TRP A 111 24.56 52.28 -14.66
CA TRP A 111 25.12 51.21 -15.48
C TRP A 111 26.37 50.57 -14.86
N VAL A 112 27.18 51.32 -14.08
CA VAL A 112 28.39 50.82 -13.42
C VAL A 112 28.00 49.91 -12.25
N LEU A 113 27.04 50.34 -11.43
CA LEU A 113 26.49 49.54 -10.34
C LEU A 113 25.77 48.29 -10.88
N GLY A 114 25.00 48.41 -11.97
CA GLY A 114 24.39 47.26 -12.64
C GLY A 114 25.44 46.24 -13.11
N LEU A 115 26.55 46.70 -13.71
CA LEU A 115 27.65 45.84 -14.14
C LEU A 115 28.34 45.15 -12.94
N ALA A 116 28.59 45.89 -11.86
CA ALA A 116 29.17 45.34 -10.63
C ALA A 116 28.29 44.24 -10.01
N ALA A 117 26.96 44.39 -10.08
CA ALA A 117 26.01 43.37 -9.64
C ALA A 117 26.12 42.09 -10.48
N VAL A 118 26.19 42.23 -11.80
CA VAL A 118 26.25 41.10 -12.74
C VAL A 118 27.61 40.40 -12.70
N ALA A 119 28.71 41.11 -12.48
CA ALA A 119 30.07 40.57 -12.56
C ALA A 119 30.32 39.35 -11.65
N LEU A 120 29.61 39.23 -10.52
CA LEU A 120 29.75 38.11 -9.59
C LEU A 120 29.00 36.84 -10.04
N TYR A 121 27.96 36.96 -10.89
CA TYR A 121 27.10 35.84 -11.28
C TYR A 121 27.74 34.85 -12.25
N PRO A 122 28.52 35.25 -13.29
CA PRO A 122 29.24 34.30 -14.14
C PRO A 122 30.17 33.38 -13.36
N ILE A 123 30.85 33.92 -12.33
CA ILE A 123 31.72 33.15 -11.44
C ILE A 123 30.90 32.11 -10.67
N GLN A 124 29.75 32.50 -10.11
CA GLN A 124 28.80 31.60 -9.45
C GLN A 124 28.27 30.53 -10.40
N ALA A 125 27.84 30.92 -11.59
CA ALA A 125 27.28 30.06 -12.62
C ALA A 125 28.28 29.03 -13.16
N TYR A 126 29.59 29.30 -13.07
CA TYR A 126 30.62 28.33 -13.47
C TYR A 126 31.03 27.38 -12.33
N ILE A 127 31.28 27.91 -11.13
CA ILE A 127 31.84 27.12 -10.01
C ILE A 127 30.77 26.24 -9.35
N ILE A 128 29.58 26.80 -9.07
CA ILE A 128 28.55 26.12 -8.29
C ILE A 128 28.05 24.85 -9.00
N PRO A 129 27.70 24.86 -10.30
CA PRO A 129 27.20 23.65 -10.95
C PRO A 129 28.23 22.51 -10.98
N ARG A 130 29.52 22.84 -11.05
CA ARG A 130 30.61 21.85 -11.04
C ARG A 130 30.72 21.13 -9.69
N LEU A 131 30.65 21.88 -8.59
CA LEU A 131 30.62 21.32 -7.23
C LEU A 131 29.31 20.54 -7.01
N GLN A 132 28.20 21.05 -7.51
CA GLN A 132 26.89 20.41 -7.38
C GLN A 132 26.85 19.05 -8.09
N ARG A 133 27.44 18.92 -9.29
CA ARG A 133 27.52 17.63 -9.99
C ARG A 133 28.19 16.55 -9.13
N GLN A 134 29.26 16.90 -8.42
CA GLN A 134 29.94 15.96 -7.51
C GLN A 134 29.06 15.56 -6.31
N VAL A 135 28.30 16.52 -5.75
CA VAL A 135 27.32 16.23 -4.69
C VAL A 135 26.23 15.29 -5.19
N ASN A 136 25.72 15.52 -6.40
CA ASN A 136 24.68 14.69 -6.99
C ASN A 136 25.19 13.25 -7.26
N GLU A 137 26.43 13.09 -7.73
CA GLU A 137 27.06 11.76 -7.88
C GLU A 137 27.21 11.01 -6.56
N LEU A 138 27.65 11.68 -5.51
CA LEU A 138 27.67 11.10 -4.16
C LEU A 138 26.26 10.77 -3.66
N GLY A 139 25.27 11.62 -3.98
CA GLY A 139 23.86 11.37 -3.73
C GLY A 139 23.38 10.08 -4.38
N LYS A 140 23.73 9.85 -5.66
CA LYS A 140 23.44 8.57 -6.35
C LYS A 140 24.08 7.38 -5.65
N ARG A 141 25.36 7.49 -5.26
CA ARG A 141 26.07 6.43 -4.53
C ARG A 141 25.40 6.13 -3.18
N ARG A 142 24.97 7.16 -2.45
CA ARG A 142 24.23 7.03 -1.19
C ARG A 142 22.93 6.25 -1.40
N VAL A 143 22.14 6.60 -2.40
CA VAL A 143 20.85 5.92 -2.67
C VAL A 143 21.07 4.44 -2.98
N ARG A 144 22.07 4.11 -3.81
CA ARG A 144 22.44 2.70 -4.07
C ARG A 144 22.84 1.95 -2.81
N GLN A 145 23.68 2.56 -1.95
CA GLN A 145 24.06 1.92 -0.68
C GLN A 145 22.86 1.72 0.25
N VAL A 146 21.90 2.65 0.29
CA VAL A 146 20.66 2.48 1.08
C VAL A 146 19.85 1.29 0.58
N ARG A 147 19.75 1.10 -0.73
CA ARG A 147 19.06 -0.08 -1.32
C ARG A 147 19.76 -1.38 -0.96
N GLN A 148 21.08 -1.45 -1.11
CA GLN A 148 21.87 -2.61 -0.69
C GLN A 148 21.70 -2.94 0.80
N ASN A 149 21.56 -1.92 1.65
CA ASN A 149 21.27 -2.12 3.07
C ASN A 149 19.87 -2.71 3.28
N ALA A 150 18.86 -2.26 2.53
CA ALA A 150 17.51 -2.80 2.60
C ALA A 150 17.43 -4.25 2.08
N GLU A 151 18.11 -4.54 0.97
CA GLU A 151 18.28 -5.90 0.42
C GLU A 151 18.90 -6.82 1.46
N LYS A 152 20.02 -6.40 2.08
CA LYS A 152 20.68 -7.18 3.13
C LYS A 152 19.76 -7.42 4.34
N ILE A 153 18.99 -6.42 4.77
CA ILE A 153 18.00 -6.60 5.86
C ILE A 153 16.95 -7.65 5.46
N SER A 154 16.44 -7.59 4.22
CA SER A 154 15.47 -8.56 3.73
C SER A 154 16.05 -9.97 3.63
N GLU A 155 17.30 -10.10 3.18
CA GLU A 155 18.05 -11.36 3.12
C GLU A 155 18.26 -11.95 4.52
N THR A 156 18.79 -11.17 5.46
CA THR A 156 18.99 -11.60 6.86
C THR A 156 17.67 -11.98 7.53
N ALA A 157 16.57 -11.27 7.24
CA ALA A 157 15.25 -11.60 7.78
C ALA A 157 14.70 -12.91 7.18
N ALA A 158 14.86 -13.13 5.88
CA ALA A 158 14.43 -14.37 5.22
C ALA A 158 15.26 -15.58 5.67
N GLY A 159 16.57 -15.41 5.84
CA GLY A 159 17.52 -16.43 6.28
C GLY A 159 17.72 -16.52 7.80
N VAL A 160 16.83 -15.92 8.60
CA VAL A 160 17.04 -15.80 10.06
C VAL A 160 17.15 -17.16 10.74
N VAL A 161 16.43 -18.17 10.23
CA VAL A 161 16.50 -19.54 10.74
C VAL A 161 17.89 -20.13 10.51
N ASP A 162 18.45 -19.98 9.31
CA ASP A 162 19.79 -20.47 8.98
C ASP A 162 20.87 -19.73 9.79
N ILE A 163 20.71 -18.42 10.00
CA ILE A 163 21.62 -17.63 10.82
C ILE A 163 21.63 -18.12 12.27
N HIS A 164 20.47 -18.43 12.84
CA HIS A 164 20.36 -18.99 14.18
C HIS A 164 20.86 -20.44 14.25
N ALA A 165 20.57 -21.26 13.23
CA ALA A 165 20.99 -22.65 13.17
C ALA A 165 22.52 -22.79 13.05
N ASN A 166 23.19 -21.84 12.40
CA ASN A 166 24.63 -21.88 12.16
C ASN A 166 25.45 -20.91 13.04
N ASP A 167 24.82 -20.22 14.01
CA ASP A 167 25.45 -19.24 14.92
C ASP A 167 26.25 -18.12 14.20
N THR A 168 25.78 -17.66 13.03
CA THR A 168 26.47 -16.63 12.23
C THR A 168 26.06 -15.20 12.59
N SER A 169 25.35 -15.00 13.70
CA SER A 169 24.82 -13.69 14.11
C SER A 169 25.89 -12.60 14.26
N LEU A 170 27.09 -12.95 14.74
CA LEU A 170 28.21 -12.00 14.85
C LEU A 170 28.79 -11.61 13.48
N TYR A 171 28.82 -12.55 12.53
CA TYR A 171 29.27 -12.29 11.16
C TYR A 171 28.31 -11.32 10.45
N GLU A 172 27.00 -11.57 10.55
CA GLU A 172 25.97 -10.70 9.98
C GLU A 172 26.01 -9.28 10.59
N ARG A 173 26.23 -9.18 11.91
CA ARG A 173 26.45 -7.89 12.58
C ARG A 173 27.69 -7.15 12.06
N ALA A 174 28.79 -7.86 11.83
CA ALA A 174 30.02 -7.26 11.30
C ALA A 174 29.83 -6.78 9.85
N GLN A 175 29.17 -7.56 9.00
CA GLN A 175 28.82 -7.16 7.63
C GLN A 175 27.93 -5.92 7.62
N PHE A 176 26.87 -5.91 8.44
CA PHE A 176 25.96 -4.77 8.50
C PHE A 176 26.64 -3.51 9.03
N SER A 177 27.57 -3.64 9.98
CA SER A 177 28.40 -2.51 10.46
C SER A 177 29.27 -1.90 9.35
N GLU A 178 29.82 -2.73 8.45
CA GLU A 178 30.59 -2.26 7.28
C GLU A 178 29.70 -1.43 6.33
N HIS A 179 28.50 -1.92 6.06
CA HIS A 179 27.50 -1.23 5.23
C HIS A 179 27.09 0.13 5.83
N LEU A 180 26.93 0.19 7.15
CA LEU A 180 26.66 1.44 7.89
C LEU A 180 27.85 2.41 7.83
N SER A 181 29.08 1.88 7.85
CA SER A 181 30.30 2.69 7.74
C SER A 181 30.42 3.31 6.34
N ARG A 182 30.18 2.55 5.27
CA ARG A 182 30.18 3.07 3.89
C ARG A 182 29.21 4.23 3.71
N ILE A 183 27.97 4.06 4.17
CA ILE A 183 26.96 5.13 4.03
C ILE A 183 27.33 6.37 4.86
N PHE A 184 27.97 6.21 6.01
CA PHE A 184 28.46 7.32 6.82
C PHE A 184 29.49 8.16 6.06
N PHE A 185 30.52 7.54 5.49
CA PHE A 185 31.56 8.26 4.74
C PHE A 185 31.01 8.96 3.50
N ILE A 186 30.10 8.33 2.77
CA ILE A 186 29.42 8.97 1.63
C ILE A 186 28.66 10.22 2.09
N ARG A 187 27.91 10.14 3.19
CA ARG A 187 27.18 11.31 3.74
C ARG A 187 28.14 12.39 4.22
N PHE A 188 29.26 12.01 4.81
CA PHE A 188 30.28 12.95 5.27
C PHE A 188 30.88 13.76 4.12
N ASP A 189 31.20 13.10 3.00
CA ASP A 189 31.68 13.78 1.79
C ASP A 189 30.63 14.71 1.17
N ILE A 190 29.35 14.29 1.20
CA ILE A 190 28.23 15.15 0.80
C ILE A 190 28.19 16.41 1.68
N TYR A 191 28.29 16.27 3.00
CA TYR A 191 28.27 17.41 3.92
C TYR A 191 29.43 18.36 3.65
N LYS A 192 30.66 17.86 3.53
CA LYS A 192 31.84 18.69 3.22
C LYS A 192 31.61 19.54 1.97
N LYS A 193 31.18 18.94 0.87
CA LYS A 193 30.93 19.66 -0.39
C LYS A 193 29.74 20.61 -0.29
N LYS A 194 28.65 20.22 0.38
CA LYS A 194 27.46 21.06 0.57
C LYS A 194 27.75 22.31 1.40
N PHE A 195 28.54 22.17 2.47
CA PHE A 195 28.95 23.31 3.29
C PHE A 195 29.98 24.19 2.58
N LEU A 196 30.85 23.64 1.74
CA LEU A 196 31.72 24.44 0.86
C LEU A 196 30.91 25.31 -0.11
N ILE A 197 29.86 24.75 -0.73
CA ILE A 197 28.95 25.51 -1.60
C ILE A 197 28.25 26.61 -0.80
N LYS A 198 27.76 26.32 0.41
CA LYS A 198 27.11 27.31 1.28
C LYS A 198 28.07 28.44 1.68
N PHE A 199 29.31 28.09 2.02
CA PHE A 199 30.35 29.07 2.32
C PHE A 199 30.62 29.98 1.11
N LEU A 200 30.83 29.40 -0.07
CA LEU A 200 31.09 30.16 -1.30
C LEU A 200 29.92 31.08 -1.66
N ASN A 201 28.67 30.61 -1.55
CA ASN A 201 27.49 31.45 -1.77
C ASN A 201 27.41 32.63 -0.80
N ASN A 202 27.63 32.39 0.49
CA ASN A 202 27.60 33.44 1.50
C ASN A 202 28.72 34.46 1.29
N PHE A 203 29.92 34.01 0.93
CA PHE A 203 31.06 34.88 0.64
C PHE A 203 30.80 35.75 -0.59
N LEU A 204 30.36 35.16 -1.70
CA LEU A 204 30.06 35.89 -2.93
C LEU A 204 28.88 36.85 -2.78
N ALA A 205 27.87 36.52 -1.96
CA ALA A 205 26.77 37.41 -1.63
C ALA A 205 27.21 38.64 -0.83
N GLN A 206 28.27 38.55 -0.02
CA GLN A 206 28.83 39.71 0.70
C GLN A 206 29.77 40.57 -0.14
N LEU A 207 30.33 40.02 -1.23
CA LEU A 207 31.14 40.81 -2.16
C LEU A 207 30.32 41.89 -2.89
N GLY A 208 29.04 41.64 -3.18
CA GLY A 208 28.16 42.62 -3.84
C GLY A 208 28.07 43.94 -3.06
N PRO A 209 27.60 43.92 -1.80
CA PRO A 209 27.59 45.10 -0.94
C PRO A 209 28.96 45.74 -0.77
N PHE A 210 30.02 44.94 -0.63
CA PHE A 210 31.40 45.47 -0.58
C PHE A 210 31.72 46.32 -1.81
N PHE A 211 31.50 45.79 -3.04
CA PHE A 211 31.73 46.54 -4.27
C PHE A 211 30.80 47.75 -4.41
N PHE A 212 29.54 47.66 -3.97
CA PHE A 212 28.65 48.83 -3.97
C PHE A 212 29.12 49.92 -3.01
N PHE A 213 29.58 49.57 -1.81
CA PHE A 213 30.14 50.57 -0.90
C PHE A 213 31.43 51.17 -1.42
N SER A 214 32.33 50.37 -2.00
CA SER A 214 33.61 50.87 -2.53
C SER A 214 33.43 51.72 -3.79
N ILE A 215 32.75 51.19 -4.81
CA ILE A 215 32.58 51.85 -6.12
C ILE A 215 31.48 52.92 -6.02
N GLY A 216 30.32 52.54 -5.49
CA GLY A 216 29.19 53.47 -5.33
C GLY A 216 29.47 54.55 -4.30
N GLY A 217 30.15 54.23 -3.19
CA GLY A 217 30.58 55.25 -2.23
C GLY A 217 31.52 56.28 -2.87
N TYR A 218 32.47 55.83 -3.70
CA TYR A 218 33.35 56.71 -4.45
C TYR A 218 32.57 57.61 -5.44
N LEU A 219 31.64 57.04 -6.21
CA LEU A 219 30.82 57.79 -7.16
C LEU A 219 29.87 58.80 -6.47
N VAL A 220 29.42 58.52 -5.24
CA VAL A 220 28.67 59.49 -4.41
C VAL A 220 29.58 60.65 -3.99
N LEU A 221 30.83 60.38 -3.60
CA LEU A 221 31.80 61.41 -3.22
C LEU A 221 32.19 62.31 -4.41
N GLU A 222 32.24 61.78 -5.62
CA GLU A 222 32.43 62.56 -6.85
C GLU A 222 31.16 63.28 -7.33
N GLY A 223 30.01 63.04 -6.70
CA GLY A 223 28.73 63.65 -7.06
C GLY A 223 28.07 63.07 -8.32
N GLN A 224 28.53 61.91 -8.80
CA GLN A 224 27.98 61.25 -10.00
C GLN A 224 26.66 60.53 -9.73
N ILE A 225 26.45 60.04 -8.50
CA ILE A 225 25.21 59.38 -8.05
C ILE A 225 24.75 59.93 -6.70
N THR A 226 23.45 59.85 -6.45
CA THR A 226 22.87 60.26 -5.17
C THR A 226 23.04 59.16 -4.12
N LEU A 227 23.09 59.55 -2.84
CA LEU A 227 23.06 58.59 -1.72
C LEU A 227 21.81 57.70 -1.78
N GLY A 228 20.67 58.26 -2.19
CA GLY A 228 19.42 57.51 -2.37
C GLY A 228 19.51 56.43 -3.45
N ALA A 229 20.19 56.72 -4.57
CA ALA A 229 20.44 55.74 -5.63
C ALA A 229 21.28 54.56 -5.12
N LEU A 230 22.34 54.84 -4.35
CA LEU A 230 23.18 53.80 -3.76
C LEU A 230 22.40 52.90 -2.80
N VAL A 231 21.57 53.49 -1.93
CA VAL A 231 20.70 52.75 -1.00
C VAL A 231 19.66 51.91 -1.76
N ALA A 232 19.09 52.43 -2.84
CA ALA A 232 18.15 51.69 -3.69
C ALA A 232 18.80 50.47 -4.35
N VAL A 233 20.02 50.62 -4.88
CA VAL A 233 20.80 49.52 -5.48
C VAL A 233 21.17 48.46 -4.43
N LEU A 234 21.53 48.86 -3.21
CA LEU A 234 21.82 47.94 -2.11
C LEU A 234 20.59 47.10 -1.73
N ASN A 235 19.42 47.73 -1.65
CA ASN A 235 18.16 47.02 -1.39
C ASN A 235 17.80 46.08 -2.55
N ALA A 236 17.93 46.55 -3.80
CA ALA A 236 17.70 45.73 -4.98
C ALA A 236 18.63 44.50 -5.02
N HIS A 237 19.90 44.65 -4.65
CA HIS A 237 20.84 43.53 -4.57
C HIS A 237 20.47 42.51 -3.49
N LYS A 238 19.99 42.97 -2.33
CA LYS A 238 19.48 42.09 -1.28
C LYS A 238 18.31 41.26 -1.81
N ASP A 239 17.39 41.90 -2.54
CA ASP A 239 16.23 41.25 -3.14
C ASP A 239 16.61 40.30 -4.28
N LEU A 240 17.76 40.51 -4.95
CA LEU A 240 18.30 39.66 -6.01
C LEU A 240 18.77 38.28 -5.50
N SER A 241 19.17 38.18 -4.24
CA SER A 241 19.74 36.94 -3.66
C SER A 241 18.72 35.82 -3.51
N ALA A 242 17.48 36.14 -3.17
CA ALA A 242 16.39 35.17 -3.00
C ALA A 242 15.98 34.46 -4.32
N PRO A 243 15.61 35.16 -5.41
CA PRO A 243 15.24 34.53 -6.68
C PRO A 243 16.38 33.71 -7.26
N TRP A 244 17.63 34.19 -7.15
CA TRP A 244 18.80 33.43 -7.58
C TRP A 244 18.94 32.10 -6.84
N LYS A 245 18.79 32.11 -5.52
CA LYS A 245 18.85 30.91 -4.70
C LYS A 245 17.73 29.93 -5.06
N GLU A 246 16.52 30.42 -5.29
CA GLU A 246 15.40 29.58 -5.72
C GLU A 246 15.64 28.94 -7.09
N LEU A 247 16.18 29.67 -8.07
CA LEU A 247 16.55 29.12 -9.38
C LEU A 247 17.65 28.05 -9.26
N LEU A 248 18.62 28.23 -8.37
CA LEU A 248 19.64 27.22 -8.10
C LEU A 248 19.03 25.95 -7.46
N THR A 249 18.13 26.11 -6.49
CA THR A 249 17.40 24.99 -5.88
C THR A 249 16.50 24.29 -6.91
N TYR A 250 15.85 25.04 -7.79
CA TYR A 250 15.09 24.49 -8.92
C TYR A 250 15.98 23.63 -9.83
N TYR A 251 17.16 24.12 -10.20
CA TYR A 251 18.12 23.38 -11.00
C TYR A 251 18.57 22.08 -10.30
N GLN A 252 18.83 22.12 -8.98
CA GLN A 252 19.16 20.94 -8.19
C GLN A 252 18.03 19.90 -8.23
N MET A 253 16.79 20.34 -7.97
CA MET A 253 15.61 19.49 -8.00
C MET A 253 15.39 18.87 -9.39
N MET A 254 15.54 19.65 -10.46
CA MET A 254 15.43 19.16 -11.84
C MET A 254 16.41 18.01 -12.11
N TYR A 255 17.67 18.15 -11.70
CA TYR A 255 18.67 17.09 -11.89
C TYR A 255 18.32 15.84 -11.08
N ASP A 256 17.93 15.99 -9.83
CA ASP A 256 17.55 14.87 -8.96
C ASP A 256 16.32 14.12 -9.52
N VAL A 257 15.33 14.85 -10.00
CA VAL A 257 14.12 14.31 -10.63
C VAL A 257 14.44 13.60 -11.94
N LYS A 258 15.30 14.19 -12.79
CA LYS A 258 15.73 13.55 -14.04
C LYS A 258 16.34 12.17 -13.80
N ILE A 259 17.22 12.06 -12.81
CA ILE A 259 17.89 10.80 -12.45
C ILE A 259 16.86 9.75 -11.99
N LYS A 260 15.93 10.16 -11.12
CA LYS A 260 14.88 9.26 -10.62
C LYS A 260 13.96 8.79 -11.74
N TYR A 261 13.58 9.71 -12.63
CA TYR A 261 12.77 9.40 -13.80
C TYR A 261 13.46 8.39 -14.72
N GLU A 262 14.74 8.61 -15.08
CA GLU A 262 15.52 7.66 -15.89
C GLU A 262 15.57 6.27 -15.25
N GLN A 263 15.71 6.21 -13.93
CA GLN A 263 15.73 4.96 -13.17
C GLN A 263 14.37 4.24 -13.18
N ILE A 264 13.28 4.96 -12.93
CA ILE A 264 11.91 4.42 -13.00
C ILE A 264 11.62 3.89 -14.40
N VAL A 265 11.92 4.65 -15.45
CA VAL A 265 11.71 4.23 -16.84
C VAL A 265 12.49 2.98 -17.16
N THR A 266 13.75 2.88 -16.74
CA THR A 266 14.58 1.70 -16.98
C THR A 266 14.02 0.44 -16.29
N GLN A 267 13.46 0.59 -15.08
CA GLN A 267 12.85 -0.53 -14.35
C GLN A 267 11.44 -0.89 -14.86
N PHE A 268 10.65 0.07 -15.34
CA PHE A 268 9.28 -0.17 -15.82
C PHE A 268 9.16 -0.42 -17.32
N MET A 269 10.27 -0.40 -18.05
CA MET A 269 10.35 -0.80 -19.45
C MET A 269 11.34 -1.96 -19.66
N PRO A 270 11.11 -3.14 -19.02
CA PRO A 270 11.95 -4.31 -19.23
C PRO A 270 11.83 -4.85 -20.65
N ALA A 271 12.83 -5.60 -21.09
CA ALA A 271 12.75 -6.35 -22.34
C ALA A 271 11.59 -7.37 -22.27
N GLY A 272 10.84 -7.52 -23.37
CA GLY A 272 9.71 -8.45 -23.44
C GLY A 272 8.40 -7.93 -22.82
N LEU A 273 8.32 -6.65 -22.44
CA LEU A 273 7.06 -6.04 -21.99
C LEU A 273 5.92 -6.33 -22.99
N LYS A 274 4.81 -6.91 -22.51
CA LYS A 274 3.67 -7.25 -23.36
C LYS A 274 3.10 -5.98 -24.02
N PRO A 275 2.76 -6.00 -25.33
CA PRO A 275 2.13 -4.86 -26.00
C PRO A 275 0.80 -4.47 -25.34
N ALA A 276 0.50 -3.17 -25.24
CA ALA A 276 -0.72 -2.68 -24.60
C ALA A 276 -1.98 -3.15 -25.34
N GLU A 277 -1.89 -3.29 -26.67
CA GLU A 277 -2.98 -3.71 -27.53
C GLU A 277 -3.47 -5.13 -27.18
N ARG A 278 -2.59 -6.00 -26.64
CA ARG A 278 -2.96 -7.37 -26.26
C ARG A 278 -3.85 -7.45 -25.03
N GLN A 279 -3.80 -6.47 -24.13
CA GLN A 279 -4.64 -6.43 -22.93
C GLN A 279 -5.97 -5.74 -23.18
N LEU A 280 -5.98 -4.75 -24.06
CA LEU A 280 -7.14 -3.90 -24.32
C LEU A 280 -8.01 -4.40 -25.49
N ALA A 281 -7.54 -5.36 -26.28
CA ALA A 281 -8.30 -5.91 -27.39
C ALA A 281 -9.39 -6.90 -26.92
N ASP A 282 -10.61 -6.71 -27.41
CA ASP A 282 -11.63 -7.74 -27.36
C ASP A 282 -11.23 -8.96 -28.22
N PRO A 283 -11.81 -10.14 -27.96
CA PRO A 283 -11.54 -11.33 -28.76
C PRO A 283 -11.87 -11.07 -30.24
N PRO A 284 -10.94 -11.31 -31.18
CA PRO A 284 -11.23 -11.15 -32.59
C PRO A 284 -12.28 -12.18 -33.04
N GLU A 285 -13.06 -11.86 -34.08
CA GLU A 285 -14.11 -12.75 -34.61
C GLU A 285 -13.58 -14.12 -35.00
N ASP A 286 -12.32 -14.19 -35.45
CA ASP A 286 -11.65 -15.41 -35.88
C ASP A 286 -10.81 -16.06 -34.76
N ALA A 287 -10.98 -15.68 -33.49
CA ALA A 287 -10.20 -16.22 -32.36
C ALA A 287 -10.27 -17.76 -32.27
N PRO A 288 -9.12 -18.45 -32.04
CA PRO A 288 -9.04 -19.91 -32.06
C PRO A 288 -9.94 -20.52 -30.99
N ALA A 289 -10.80 -21.49 -31.35
CA ALA A 289 -11.85 -22.01 -30.49
C ALA A 289 -11.35 -22.93 -29.35
N PHE A 290 -10.10 -23.39 -29.42
CA PHE A 290 -9.49 -24.37 -28.52
C PHE A 290 -10.20 -25.73 -28.60
N THR A 291 -10.51 -26.17 -29.82
CA THR A 291 -11.33 -27.39 -30.03
C THR A 291 -10.67 -28.46 -30.88
N ARG A 292 -9.60 -28.14 -31.62
CA ARG A 292 -8.99 -29.09 -32.57
C ARG A 292 -7.68 -29.63 -32.05
N GLU A 293 -6.65 -28.80 -31.97
CA GLU A 293 -5.31 -29.25 -31.62
C GLU A 293 -4.45 -28.15 -31.02
N ILE A 294 -3.45 -28.59 -30.23
CA ILE A 294 -2.33 -27.79 -29.75
C ILE A 294 -1.05 -28.38 -30.33
N VAL A 295 -0.31 -27.60 -31.12
CA VAL A 295 0.94 -28.00 -31.75
C VAL A 295 2.10 -27.22 -31.12
N VAL A 296 2.98 -27.92 -30.42
CA VAL A 296 4.20 -27.38 -29.83
C VAL A 296 5.36 -27.66 -30.77
N GLN A 297 6.05 -26.62 -31.22
CA GLN A 297 7.11 -26.71 -32.22
C GLN A 297 8.43 -26.16 -31.68
N GLN A 298 9.37 -27.06 -31.36
CA GLN A 298 10.74 -26.74 -30.97
C GLN A 298 10.83 -25.69 -29.84
N VAL A 299 9.95 -25.81 -28.85
CA VAL A 299 9.88 -24.87 -27.73
C VAL A 299 11.11 -25.03 -26.85
N ALA A 300 11.84 -23.94 -26.69
CA ALA A 300 12.93 -23.82 -25.74
C ALA A 300 12.68 -22.62 -24.81
N LEU A 301 13.10 -22.75 -23.56
CA LEU A 301 13.01 -21.70 -22.55
C LEU A 301 14.33 -21.60 -21.83
N GLU A 302 14.90 -20.40 -21.86
CA GLU A 302 16.10 -20.02 -21.14
C GLU A 302 15.73 -18.99 -20.06
N GLU A 303 16.09 -19.27 -18.81
CA GLU A 303 15.90 -18.37 -17.67
C GLU A 303 17.23 -18.22 -16.93
N ASP A 304 17.72 -16.99 -16.77
CA ASP A 304 19.01 -16.69 -16.09
C ASP A 304 20.24 -17.40 -16.67
N GLY A 305 20.22 -17.67 -17.99
CA GLY A 305 21.31 -18.37 -18.67
C GLY A 305 21.26 -19.89 -18.51
N GLU A 306 20.24 -20.42 -17.82
CA GLU A 306 19.97 -21.85 -17.73
C GLU A 306 18.84 -22.24 -18.68
N LEU A 307 19.08 -23.33 -19.43
CA LEU A 307 18.10 -23.88 -20.36
C LEU A 307 17.14 -24.80 -19.60
N LEU A 308 15.92 -24.32 -19.36
CA LEU A 308 14.86 -25.07 -18.65
C LEU A 308 14.10 -26.02 -19.56
N LEU A 309 13.93 -25.66 -20.83
CA LEU A 309 13.33 -26.48 -21.88
C LEU A 309 14.20 -26.42 -23.12
N ASP A 310 14.43 -27.56 -23.76
CA ASP A 310 15.26 -27.67 -24.96
C ASP A 310 14.52 -28.40 -26.08
N GLY A 311 14.06 -27.65 -27.09
CA GLY A 311 13.52 -28.22 -28.34
C GLY A 311 12.24 -29.05 -28.21
N VAL A 312 11.39 -28.82 -27.21
CA VAL A 312 10.18 -29.61 -26.95
C VAL A 312 9.21 -29.53 -28.14
N SER A 313 8.78 -30.68 -28.66
CA SER A 313 7.85 -30.77 -29.79
C SER A 313 6.85 -31.91 -29.61
N PHE A 314 5.56 -31.60 -29.73
CA PHE A 314 4.47 -32.59 -29.72
C PHE A 314 3.18 -31.97 -30.25
N THR A 315 2.20 -32.81 -30.59
CA THR A 315 0.85 -32.40 -31.00
C THR A 315 -0.17 -33.08 -30.10
N LEU A 316 -1.16 -32.32 -29.64
CA LEU A 316 -2.27 -32.80 -28.82
C LEU A 316 -3.58 -32.53 -29.55
N GLU A 317 -4.36 -33.57 -29.81
CA GLU A 317 -5.74 -33.44 -30.29
C GLU A 317 -6.67 -33.10 -29.11
N LEU A 318 -7.63 -32.20 -29.30
CA LEU A 318 -8.58 -31.78 -28.28
C LEU A 318 -9.99 -32.36 -28.56
N PRO A 319 -10.75 -32.72 -27.50
CA PRO A 319 -10.38 -32.72 -26.09
C PRO A 319 -9.50 -33.93 -25.74
N SER A 320 -8.44 -33.72 -24.97
CA SER A 320 -7.61 -34.81 -24.43
C SER A 320 -7.14 -34.51 -23.01
N HIS A 321 -6.76 -35.57 -22.30
CA HIS A 321 -6.17 -35.51 -20.97
C HIS A 321 -4.73 -36.00 -21.05
N VAL A 322 -3.77 -35.16 -20.69
CA VAL A 322 -2.33 -35.44 -20.83
C VAL A 322 -1.64 -35.26 -19.49
N ALA A 323 -0.86 -36.26 -19.10
CA ALA A 323 0.00 -36.20 -17.91
C ALA A 323 1.45 -35.92 -18.32
N VAL A 324 2.02 -34.82 -17.84
CA VAL A 324 3.44 -34.50 -18.02
C VAL A 324 4.20 -34.95 -16.77
N LEU A 325 5.04 -35.97 -16.92
CA LEU A 325 5.83 -36.55 -15.84
C LEU A 325 7.29 -36.10 -15.93
N GLY A 326 7.92 -35.88 -14.78
CA GLY A 326 9.32 -35.49 -14.72
C GLY A 326 9.78 -35.22 -13.29
N ASN A 327 11.09 -35.29 -13.07
CA ASN A 327 11.71 -35.02 -11.78
C ASN A 327 11.56 -33.54 -11.39
N ALA A 328 11.89 -33.20 -10.14
CA ALA A 328 12.04 -31.80 -9.74
C ALA A 328 13.07 -31.11 -10.66
N GLY A 329 12.74 -29.90 -11.14
CA GLY A 329 13.58 -29.16 -12.08
C GLY A 329 13.47 -29.57 -13.56
N SER A 330 12.64 -30.56 -13.92
CA SER A 330 12.46 -31.02 -15.33
C SER A 330 11.79 -30.02 -16.29
N GLY A 331 11.52 -28.78 -15.86
CA GLY A 331 10.84 -27.78 -16.69
C GLY A 331 9.32 -27.97 -16.85
N ARG A 332 8.71 -29.04 -16.29
CA ARG A 332 7.26 -29.32 -16.41
C ARG A 332 6.33 -28.14 -16.06
N GLY A 333 6.68 -27.40 -15.01
CA GLY A 333 5.91 -26.22 -14.58
C GLY A 333 6.03 -25.05 -15.56
N ALA A 334 7.22 -24.88 -16.15
CA ALA A 334 7.47 -23.87 -17.18
C ALA A 334 6.74 -24.23 -18.49
N LEU A 335 6.76 -25.50 -18.90
CA LEU A 335 5.97 -25.98 -20.04
C LEU A 335 4.48 -25.71 -19.83
N ALA A 336 3.94 -26.00 -18.65
CA ALA A 336 2.53 -25.70 -18.33
C ALA A 336 2.21 -24.20 -18.41
N GLN A 337 3.13 -23.32 -17.97
CA GLN A 337 2.97 -21.87 -18.07
C GLN A 337 3.02 -21.37 -19.52
N ILE A 338 3.87 -21.97 -20.36
CA ILE A 338 3.94 -21.67 -21.79
C ILE A 338 2.65 -22.11 -22.49
N LEU A 339 2.19 -23.33 -22.26
CA LEU A 339 0.92 -23.84 -22.81
C LEU A 339 -0.30 -23.03 -22.34
N ALA A 340 -0.19 -22.38 -21.17
CA ALA A 340 -1.22 -21.48 -20.65
C ALA A 340 -1.12 -20.05 -21.19
N GLY A 341 -0.11 -19.72 -22.01
CA GLY A 341 0.15 -18.36 -22.50
C GLY A 341 0.63 -17.37 -21.41
N LEU A 342 1.03 -17.87 -20.23
CA LEU A 342 1.51 -17.06 -19.11
C LEU A 342 2.99 -16.70 -19.22
N MET A 343 3.76 -17.50 -19.96
CA MET A 343 5.19 -17.31 -20.20
C MET A 343 5.47 -17.51 -21.68
N ASP A 344 6.24 -16.62 -22.29
CA ASP A 344 6.62 -16.75 -23.69
C ASP A 344 7.86 -17.65 -23.83
N PRO A 345 7.90 -18.53 -24.84
CA PRO A 345 9.08 -19.34 -25.10
C PRO A 345 10.23 -18.47 -25.64
N SER A 346 11.48 -18.82 -25.30
CA SER A 346 12.68 -18.15 -25.83
C SER A 346 12.90 -18.48 -27.31
N ARG A 347 12.55 -19.70 -27.74
CA ARG A 347 12.56 -20.16 -29.14
C ARG A 347 11.41 -21.13 -29.39
N GLY A 348 11.04 -21.28 -30.65
CA GLY A 348 9.89 -22.11 -31.04
C GLY A 348 8.57 -21.37 -30.86
N ARG A 349 7.47 -22.11 -30.96
CA ARG A 349 6.11 -21.56 -30.82
C ARG A 349 5.10 -22.62 -30.43
N VAL A 350 3.99 -22.17 -29.87
CA VAL A 350 2.82 -22.99 -29.58
C VAL A 350 1.68 -22.51 -30.47
N LEU A 351 1.10 -23.41 -31.25
CA LEU A 351 -0.05 -23.14 -32.10
C LEU A 351 -1.28 -23.78 -31.46
N VAL A 352 -2.41 -23.06 -31.44
CA VAL A 352 -3.73 -23.58 -31.09
C VAL A 352 -4.69 -23.36 -32.25
N ASP A 353 -5.32 -24.42 -32.73
CA ASP A 353 -6.16 -24.41 -33.94
C ASP A 353 -5.47 -23.71 -35.14
N GLY A 354 -4.15 -23.89 -35.27
CA GLY A 354 -3.32 -23.30 -36.33
C GLY A 354 -2.86 -21.85 -36.10
N LYS A 355 -3.23 -21.21 -34.98
CA LYS A 355 -2.85 -19.83 -34.63
C LYS A 355 -1.84 -19.79 -33.50
N ASP A 356 -0.89 -18.87 -33.56
CA ASP A 356 0.10 -18.71 -32.48
C ASP A 356 -0.57 -18.25 -31.19
N LEU A 357 -0.45 -19.09 -30.14
CA LEU A 357 -1.03 -18.89 -28.82
C LEU A 357 -0.53 -17.59 -28.18
N HIS A 358 0.77 -17.31 -28.28
CA HIS A 358 1.44 -16.19 -27.60
C HIS A 358 1.22 -14.85 -28.32
N LEU A 359 0.63 -14.87 -29.52
CA LEU A 359 0.20 -13.68 -30.25
C LEU A 359 -1.28 -13.34 -29.99
N GLN A 360 -2.05 -14.21 -29.33
CA GLN A 360 -3.45 -13.95 -29.04
C GLN A 360 -3.62 -12.88 -27.94
N PRO A 361 -4.71 -12.07 -27.98
CA PRO A 361 -5.06 -11.17 -26.88
C PRO A 361 -5.35 -11.92 -25.57
N GLU A 362 -5.13 -11.24 -24.43
CA GLU A 362 -5.43 -11.80 -23.11
C GLU A 362 -6.93 -12.08 -22.92
N SER A 363 -7.80 -11.35 -23.63
CA SER A 363 -9.24 -11.61 -23.67
C SER A 363 -9.60 -12.96 -24.29
N VAL A 364 -8.73 -13.55 -25.11
CA VAL A 364 -8.88 -14.91 -25.63
C VAL A 364 -8.30 -15.91 -24.64
N LEU A 365 -7.03 -15.75 -24.28
CA LEU A 365 -6.31 -16.69 -23.43
C LEU A 365 -6.93 -16.80 -22.03
N GLY A 366 -7.12 -15.66 -21.35
CA GLY A 366 -7.63 -15.62 -19.98
C GLY A 366 -9.10 -16.05 -19.83
N ARG A 367 -9.86 -16.14 -20.94
CA ARG A 367 -11.26 -16.61 -20.94
C ARG A 367 -11.40 -18.06 -21.38
N ARG A 368 -10.43 -18.62 -22.11
CA ARG A 368 -10.48 -19.98 -22.68
C ARG A 368 -9.52 -20.97 -22.02
N VAL A 369 -8.52 -20.47 -21.29
CA VAL A 369 -7.51 -21.30 -20.63
C VAL A 369 -7.54 -21.08 -19.12
N GLY A 370 -7.80 -22.15 -18.37
CA GLY A 370 -7.65 -22.18 -16.92
C GLY A 370 -6.26 -22.70 -16.52
N TYR A 371 -5.55 -21.95 -15.67
CA TYR A 371 -4.28 -22.39 -15.08
C TYR A 371 -4.42 -22.54 -13.58
N VAL A 372 -4.06 -23.72 -13.06
CA VAL A 372 -4.07 -24.02 -11.63
C VAL A 372 -2.61 -24.18 -11.17
N ALA A 373 -2.13 -23.20 -10.41
CA ALA A 373 -0.79 -23.21 -9.84
C ALA A 373 -0.73 -24.14 -8.60
N PRO A 374 0.47 -24.59 -8.17
CA PRO A 374 0.63 -25.37 -6.94
C PRO A 374 0.11 -24.65 -5.69
N ILE A 375 0.21 -23.32 -5.67
CA ILE A 375 -0.32 -22.46 -4.61
C ILE A 375 -1.28 -21.47 -5.27
N ALA A 376 -2.55 -21.50 -4.88
CA ALA A 376 -3.55 -20.56 -5.36
C ALA A 376 -3.39 -19.20 -4.66
N HIS A 377 -3.58 -18.12 -5.42
CA HIS A 377 -3.69 -16.78 -4.84
C HIS A 377 -5.14 -16.49 -4.47
N VAL A 378 -5.37 -16.03 -3.25
CA VAL A 378 -6.69 -15.57 -2.77
C VAL A 378 -6.60 -14.07 -2.55
N PHE A 379 -7.34 -13.32 -3.34
CA PHE A 379 -7.45 -11.87 -3.21
C PHE A 379 -8.19 -11.51 -1.93
N LYS A 380 -7.84 -10.36 -1.35
CA LYS A 380 -8.58 -9.78 -0.23
C LYS A 380 -10.03 -9.54 -0.65
N GLY A 381 -10.96 -10.17 0.05
CA GLY A 381 -12.38 -10.07 -0.24
C GLY A 381 -13.15 -11.25 0.36
N THR A 382 -14.38 -11.42 -0.09
CA THR A 382 -15.19 -12.60 0.26
C THR A 382 -14.79 -13.82 -0.57
N ILE A 383 -15.29 -15.00 -0.18
CA ILE A 383 -15.17 -16.20 -1.01
C ILE A 383 -15.85 -15.97 -2.37
N ALA A 384 -17.01 -15.31 -2.38
CA ALA A 384 -17.73 -14.98 -3.62
C ALA A 384 -16.89 -14.07 -4.54
N ASP A 385 -16.18 -13.08 -3.99
CA ASP A 385 -15.32 -12.19 -4.79
C ASP A 385 -14.22 -12.95 -5.52
N ASN A 386 -13.64 -13.96 -4.86
CA ASN A 386 -12.59 -14.81 -5.41
C ASN A 386 -13.14 -15.81 -6.44
N LEU A 387 -14.27 -16.47 -6.15
CA LEU A 387 -14.92 -17.40 -7.07
C LEU A 387 -15.35 -16.72 -8.37
N LEU A 388 -15.84 -15.48 -8.27
CA LEU A 388 -16.34 -14.71 -9.42
C LEU A 388 -15.25 -13.85 -10.08
N TYR A 389 -14.01 -13.85 -9.59
CA TYR A 389 -12.94 -13.00 -10.10
C TYR A 389 -12.70 -13.20 -11.60
N GLY A 390 -12.69 -14.46 -12.04
CA GLY A 390 -12.50 -14.84 -13.45
C GLY A 390 -13.60 -14.37 -14.39
N LEU A 391 -14.70 -13.79 -13.90
CA LEU A 391 -15.82 -13.29 -14.71
C LEU A 391 -15.81 -11.75 -14.87
N LYS A 392 -14.89 -11.05 -14.19
CA LYS A 392 -14.85 -9.57 -14.13
C LYS A 392 -14.07 -8.96 -15.29
N HIS A 393 -14.48 -9.20 -16.53
CA HIS A 393 -13.73 -8.74 -17.71
C HIS A 393 -14.07 -7.32 -18.15
N ARG A 394 -15.32 -6.88 -17.96
CA ARG A 394 -15.82 -5.56 -18.36
C ARG A 394 -17.04 -5.18 -17.50
N PRO A 395 -17.36 -3.89 -17.35
CA PRO A 395 -18.61 -3.49 -16.71
C PRO A 395 -19.80 -3.96 -17.56
N ILE A 396 -20.70 -4.74 -16.94
CA ILE A 396 -21.90 -5.30 -17.58
C ILE A 396 -23.11 -4.41 -17.32
N ARG A 397 -23.28 -3.96 -16.07
CA ARG A 397 -24.41 -3.09 -15.68
C ARG A 397 -23.87 -1.82 -15.01
N PRO A 398 -24.01 -0.64 -15.65
CA PRO A 398 -23.61 0.60 -15.04
C PRO A 398 -24.55 0.92 -13.87
N ARG A 399 -24.00 1.55 -12.82
CA ARG A 399 -24.82 2.12 -11.75
C ARG A 399 -25.45 3.45 -12.21
N PRO A 400 -26.54 3.92 -11.58
CA PRO A 400 -27.10 5.23 -11.87
C PRO A 400 -26.04 6.33 -11.73
N ALA A 401 -26.02 7.26 -12.70
CA ALA A 401 -25.08 8.38 -12.67
C ALA A 401 -25.36 9.28 -11.46
N ASP A 402 -24.29 9.62 -10.73
CA ASP A 402 -24.30 10.59 -9.64
C ASP A 402 -23.13 11.57 -9.81
N ALA A 403 -23.18 12.70 -9.08
CA ALA A 403 -22.15 13.74 -9.16
C ALA A 403 -20.75 13.24 -8.77
N GLU A 404 -20.67 12.18 -7.96
CA GLU A 404 -19.42 11.56 -7.55
C GLU A 404 -18.78 10.78 -8.71
N LEU A 405 -19.57 9.98 -9.44
CA LEU A 405 -19.15 9.25 -10.62
C LEU A 405 -18.71 10.20 -11.72
N GLU A 406 -19.48 11.25 -12.00
CA GLU A 406 -19.10 12.25 -13.02
C GLU A 406 -17.76 12.90 -12.68
N ARG A 407 -17.55 13.29 -11.42
CA ARG A 407 -16.29 13.87 -10.95
C ARG A 407 -15.13 12.87 -11.06
N TYR A 408 -15.37 11.61 -10.69
CA TYR A 408 -14.37 10.55 -10.81
C TYR A 408 -13.94 10.32 -12.26
N LEU A 409 -14.92 10.18 -13.17
CA LEU A 409 -14.67 9.97 -14.60
C LEU A 409 -13.97 11.18 -15.23
N TYR A 410 -14.39 12.40 -14.90
CA TYR A 410 -13.74 13.62 -15.37
C TYR A 410 -12.26 13.65 -14.96
N GLU A 411 -11.93 13.41 -13.69
CA GLU A 411 -10.54 13.41 -13.23
C GLU A 411 -9.74 12.21 -13.75
N ALA A 412 -10.40 11.06 -14.02
CA ALA A 412 -9.77 9.91 -14.67
C ALA A 412 -9.34 10.26 -16.09
N VAL A 413 -10.23 10.83 -16.90
CA VAL A 413 -9.93 11.28 -18.26
C VAL A 413 -8.88 12.39 -18.24
N ALA A 414 -9.01 13.40 -17.39
CA ALA A 414 -8.05 14.49 -17.28
C ALA A 414 -6.63 13.98 -16.91
N SER A 415 -6.56 12.94 -16.10
CA SER A 415 -5.30 12.31 -15.69
C SER A 415 -4.82 11.22 -16.67
N GLY A 416 -5.59 10.85 -17.69
CA GLY A 416 -5.21 9.78 -18.63
C GLY A 416 -5.28 8.37 -18.04
N ASN A 417 -6.16 8.18 -17.04
CA ASN A 417 -6.46 6.87 -16.44
C ASN A 417 -7.64 6.20 -17.19
N ALA A 418 -7.91 4.92 -16.90
CA ALA A 418 -9.12 4.26 -17.39
C ALA A 418 -10.39 4.99 -16.92
N ALA A 419 -11.26 5.31 -17.88
CA ALA A 419 -12.59 5.89 -17.64
C ALA A 419 -13.64 4.79 -17.42
N LEU A 420 -13.40 3.91 -16.45
CA LEU A 420 -14.27 2.78 -16.10
C LEU A 420 -14.75 2.93 -14.66
N ASP A 421 -16.01 2.60 -14.40
CA ASP A 421 -16.57 2.63 -13.03
C ASP A 421 -16.20 1.33 -12.28
N PRO A 422 -15.33 1.38 -11.26
CA PRO A 422 -14.97 0.20 -10.48
C PRO A 422 -16.13 -0.33 -9.61
N PHE A 423 -17.18 0.48 -9.39
CA PHE A 423 -18.34 0.14 -8.57
C PHE A 423 -19.56 -0.30 -9.39
N ALA A 424 -19.43 -0.37 -10.72
CA ALA A 424 -20.43 -1.00 -11.59
C ALA A 424 -20.51 -2.52 -11.33
N ASP A 425 -21.50 -3.21 -11.90
CA ASP A 425 -21.54 -4.66 -11.87
C ASP A 425 -20.66 -5.23 -13.00
N TRP A 426 -19.55 -5.87 -12.62
CA TRP A 426 -18.57 -6.44 -13.54
C TRP A 426 -18.79 -7.92 -13.84
N ILE A 427 -19.72 -8.59 -13.16
CA ILE A 427 -19.85 -10.05 -13.24
C ILE A 427 -20.64 -10.44 -14.48
N ASP A 428 -19.99 -11.20 -15.37
CA ASP A 428 -20.64 -11.83 -16.52
C ASP A 428 -21.43 -13.09 -16.10
N ASP A 429 -22.71 -12.91 -15.80
CA ASP A 429 -23.62 -13.99 -15.39
C ASP A 429 -23.81 -15.04 -16.49
N ALA A 430 -23.80 -14.63 -17.75
CA ALA A 430 -24.01 -15.54 -18.87
C ALA A 430 -22.85 -16.52 -19.01
N ALA A 431 -21.61 -16.06 -18.77
CA ALA A 431 -20.41 -16.90 -18.80
C ALA A 431 -20.42 -18.03 -17.75
N MET A 432 -21.12 -17.85 -16.63
CA MET A 432 -21.30 -18.91 -15.60
C MET A 432 -22.59 -19.73 -15.76
N GLY A 433 -23.34 -19.49 -16.85
CA GLY A 433 -24.63 -20.15 -17.12
C GLY A 433 -25.75 -19.71 -16.18
N ALA A 434 -25.73 -18.46 -15.71
CA ALA A 434 -26.77 -17.84 -14.91
C ALA A 434 -27.56 -16.82 -15.77
N ALA A 435 -28.89 -16.76 -15.59
CA ALA A 435 -29.72 -15.78 -16.29
C ALA A 435 -29.54 -14.36 -15.75
N GLY A 436 -29.08 -14.22 -14.51
CA GLY A 436 -28.85 -12.92 -13.87
C GLY A 436 -28.34 -13.03 -12.42
N PRO A 437 -28.26 -11.90 -11.71
CA PRO A 437 -27.66 -11.81 -10.38
C PRO A 437 -28.30 -12.73 -9.33
N GLU A 438 -29.60 -13.01 -9.46
CA GLU A 438 -30.36 -13.85 -8.53
C GLU A 438 -29.89 -15.32 -8.55
N GLU A 439 -29.37 -15.81 -9.67
CA GLU A 439 -28.90 -17.18 -9.83
C GLU A 439 -27.41 -17.37 -9.48
N ARG A 440 -26.68 -16.29 -9.19
CA ARG A 440 -25.23 -16.33 -8.86
C ARG A 440 -24.93 -17.29 -7.71
N LEU A 441 -25.73 -17.23 -6.65
CA LEU A 441 -25.52 -18.07 -5.47
C LEU A 441 -25.65 -19.54 -5.82
N SER A 442 -26.71 -19.92 -6.54
CA SER A 442 -26.92 -21.29 -6.98
C SER A 442 -25.78 -21.78 -7.88
N ALA A 443 -25.30 -20.93 -8.78
CA ALA A 443 -24.18 -21.27 -9.65
C ALA A 443 -22.86 -21.44 -8.89
N MET A 444 -22.56 -20.57 -7.91
CA MET A 444 -21.41 -20.76 -7.01
C MET A 444 -21.51 -22.06 -6.21
N MET A 445 -22.70 -22.37 -5.67
CA MET A 445 -22.92 -23.63 -4.95
C MET A 445 -22.69 -24.86 -5.82
N ARG A 446 -23.09 -24.83 -7.11
CA ARG A 446 -22.77 -25.92 -8.05
C ARG A 446 -21.27 -26.14 -8.18
N VAL A 447 -20.51 -25.06 -8.38
CA VAL A 447 -19.04 -25.14 -8.52
C VAL A 447 -18.39 -25.66 -7.24
N LEU A 448 -18.80 -25.16 -6.07
CA LEU A 448 -18.30 -25.65 -4.78
C LEU A 448 -18.61 -27.14 -4.57
N GLY A 449 -19.79 -27.60 -4.99
CA GLY A 449 -20.14 -29.02 -4.94
C GLY A 449 -19.27 -29.89 -5.84
N LEU A 450 -18.87 -29.41 -7.02
CA LEU A 450 -17.98 -30.14 -7.93
C LEU A 450 -16.57 -30.37 -7.34
N VAL A 451 -16.13 -29.49 -6.45
CA VAL A 451 -14.84 -29.60 -5.76
C VAL A 451 -14.96 -30.06 -4.30
N HIS A 452 -16.16 -30.47 -3.88
CA HIS A 452 -16.46 -30.92 -2.51
C HIS A 452 -16.10 -29.91 -1.40
N LEU A 453 -16.20 -28.61 -1.69
CA LEU A 453 -15.95 -27.53 -0.71
C LEU A 453 -17.24 -26.87 -0.20
N ASP A 454 -18.40 -27.30 -0.67
CA ASP A 454 -19.70 -26.78 -0.27
C ASP A 454 -19.96 -26.95 1.25
N HIS A 455 -19.57 -28.11 1.81
CA HIS A 455 -19.69 -28.36 3.24
C HIS A 455 -18.78 -27.45 4.07
N ASP A 456 -17.52 -27.28 3.67
CA ASP A 456 -16.56 -26.43 4.38
C ASP A 456 -16.99 -24.97 4.38
N VAL A 457 -17.44 -24.47 3.22
CA VAL A 457 -17.96 -23.10 3.10
C VAL A 457 -19.22 -22.92 3.96
N TYR A 458 -20.09 -23.94 4.01
CA TYR A 458 -21.26 -23.92 4.88
C TYR A 458 -20.88 -23.86 6.37
N LEU A 459 -19.96 -24.71 6.82
CA LEU A 459 -19.46 -24.69 8.21
C LEU A 459 -18.79 -23.36 8.56
N LEU A 460 -18.01 -22.80 7.63
CA LEU A 460 -17.41 -21.49 7.80
C LEU A 460 -18.49 -20.41 7.98
N GLY A 461 -19.55 -20.47 7.19
CA GLY A 461 -20.71 -19.60 7.33
C GLY A 461 -21.40 -19.72 8.69
N LEU A 462 -21.59 -20.95 9.19
CA LEU A 462 -22.20 -21.20 10.50
C LEU A 462 -21.37 -20.68 11.68
N ARG A 463 -20.04 -20.69 11.57
CA ARG A 463 -19.13 -20.10 12.56
C ARG A 463 -18.96 -18.60 12.37
N GLY A 464 -19.41 -18.06 11.24
CA GLY A 464 -19.31 -16.65 10.90
C GLY A 464 -20.20 -15.79 11.79
N THR A 465 -19.74 -14.57 12.04
CA THR A 465 -20.54 -13.54 12.72
C THR A 465 -21.06 -12.53 11.70
N ILE A 466 -22.28 -12.06 11.91
CA ILE A 466 -22.90 -11.05 11.06
C ILE A 466 -23.10 -9.79 11.88
N ARG A 467 -22.61 -8.66 11.35
CA ARG A 467 -22.94 -7.36 11.90
C ARG A 467 -24.34 -6.97 11.43
N ALA A 468 -25.27 -6.84 12.37
CA ALA A 468 -26.66 -6.50 12.05
C ALA A 468 -26.80 -5.14 11.34
N ALA A 469 -25.86 -4.20 11.57
CA ALA A 469 -25.82 -2.91 10.88
C ALA A 469 -25.58 -3.06 9.36
N ASP A 470 -24.75 -4.03 8.96
CA ASP A 470 -24.36 -4.22 7.56
C ASP A 470 -25.41 -5.03 6.78
N LYS A 471 -26.09 -5.97 7.46
CA LYS A 471 -27.09 -6.88 6.86
C LYS A 471 -28.31 -7.09 7.78
N PRO A 472 -29.18 -6.08 7.93
CA PRO A 472 -30.30 -6.14 8.88
C PRO A 472 -31.33 -7.22 8.51
N ASP A 473 -31.55 -7.46 7.22
CA ASP A 473 -32.51 -8.48 6.75
C ASP A 473 -32.05 -9.90 7.08
N LEU A 474 -30.77 -10.19 6.84
CA LEU A 474 -30.18 -11.48 7.17
C LEU A 474 -30.19 -11.73 8.68
N ALA A 475 -29.86 -10.72 9.48
CA ALA A 475 -29.92 -10.81 10.94
C ALA A 475 -31.34 -11.11 11.43
N ARG A 476 -32.36 -10.39 10.91
CA ARG A 476 -33.77 -10.66 11.22
C ARG A 476 -34.20 -12.06 10.78
N GLY A 477 -33.76 -12.50 9.59
CA GLY A 477 -34.02 -13.84 9.08
C GLY A 477 -33.45 -14.94 9.98
N LEU A 478 -32.22 -14.78 10.46
CA LEU A 478 -31.58 -15.74 11.38
C LEU A 478 -32.26 -15.80 12.74
N LEU A 479 -32.65 -14.65 13.30
CA LEU A 479 -33.41 -14.61 14.55
C LEU A 479 -34.78 -15.30 14.39
N ARG A 480 -35.46 -15.06 13.27
CA ARG A 480 -36.72 -15.75 12.93
C ARG A 480 -36.50 -17.25 12.78
N ALA A 481 -35.43 -17.68 12.11
CA ALA A 481 -35.09 -19.10 11.96
C ALA A 481 -34.83 -19.77 13.32
N ARG A 482 -34.13 -19.08 14.24
CA ARG A 482 -33.94 -19.56 15.63
C ARG A 482 -35.26 -19.72 16.38
N GLN A 483 -36.17 -18.76 16.27
CA GLN A 483 -37.49 -18.85 16.88
C GLN A 483 -38.32 -20.01 16.33
N LEU A 484 -38.33 -20.21 15.01
CA LEU A 484 -39.01 -21.33 14.37
C LEU A 484 -38.41 -22.68 14.77
N MET A 485 -37.08 -22.76 14.89
CA MET A 485 -36.40 -23.95 15.38
C MET A 485 -36.83 -24.26 16.81
N LEU A 486 -36.86 -23.26 17.70
CA LEU A 486 -37.31 -23.43 19.07
C LEU A 486 -38.76 -23.93 19.13
N GLN A 487 -39.66 -23.31 18.36
CA GLN A 487 -41.07 -23.74 18.26
C GLN A 487 -41.19 -25.20 17.81
N ARG A 488 -40.39 -25.62 16.82
CA ARG A 488 -40.38 -27.00 16.33
C ARG A 488 -39.86 -27.97 17.38
N LEU A 489 -38.79 -27.61 18.11
CA LEU A 489 -38.24 -28.42 19.19
C LEU A 489 -39.22 -28.57 20.35
N SER A 490 -39.94 -27.51 20.72
CA SER A 490 -40.94 -27.54 21.79
C SER A 490 -42.23 -28.26 21.40
N ALA A 491 -42.60 -28.26 20.12
CA ALA A 491 -43.81 -28.91 19.63
C ALA A 491 -43.69 -30.43 19.50
N ASP A 492 -42.47 -30.97 19.34
CA ASP A 492 -42.22 -32.40 19.28
C ASP A 492 -41.90 -32.95 20.69
N PRO A 493 -42.79 -33.77 21.29
CA PRO A 493 -42.57 -34.28 22.66
C PRO A 493 -41.31 -35.14 22.81
N SER A 494 -40.80 -35.71 21.73
CA SER A 494 -39.56 -36.51 21.76
C SER A 494 -38.31 -35.64 21.82
N LEU A 495 -38.35 -34.45 21.23
CA LEU A 495 -37.24 -33.50 21.18
C LEU A 495 -37.28 -32.47 22.31
N ALA A 496 -38.48 -32.10 22.78
CA ALA A 496 -38.68 -31.15 23.86
C ALA A 496 -38.01 -31.59 25.18
N ARG A 497 -37.79 -32.91 25.36
CA ARG A 497 -37.07 -33.47 26.51
C ARG A 497 -35.55 -33.46 26.36
N LEU A 498 -35.04 -33.20 25.15
CA LEU A 498 -33.61 -33.29 24.82
C LEU A 498 -32.91 -31.92 24.76
N VAL A 499 -33.68 -30.83 24.65
CA VAL A 499 -33.13 -29.48 24.51
C VAL A 499 -33.77 -28.56 25.54
N GLU A 500 -32.97 -28.05 26.47
CA GLU A 500 -33.38 -27.04 27.45
C GLU A 500 -32.78 -25.68 27.07
N PRO A 501 -33.58 -24.70 26.61
CA PRO A 501 -33.09 -23.37 26.28
C PRO A 501 -32.76 -22.59 27.56
N PHE A 502 -31.82 -21.65 27.47
CA PHE A 502 -31.65 -20.64 28.50
C PHE A 502 -32.91 -19.75 28.55
N ASP A 503 -33.50 -19.64 29.73
CA ASP A 503 -34.71 -18.87 30.02
C ASP A 503 -34.39 -17.92 31.18
N PRO A 504 -34.54 -16.58 31.01
CA PRO A 504 -34.19 -15.63 32.07
C PRO A 504 -34.94 -15.85 33.38
N ASP A 505 -36.12 -16.49 33.31
CA ASP A 505 -36.98 -16.73 34.46
C ASP A 505 -36.79 -18.13 35.08
N ARG A 506 -35.92 -18.98 34.50
CA ARG A 506 -35.71 -20.37 34.96
C ARG A 506 -34.25 -20.75 35.04
N TYR A 507 -33.87 -21.35 36.16
CA TYR A 507 -32.55 -21.95 36.33
C TYR A 507 -32.46 -23.26 35.52
N ASN A 508 -31.45 -23.37 34.65
CA ASN A 508 -31.23 -24.58 33.86
C ASN A 508 -30.46 -25.60 34.70
N THR A 509 -31.14 -26.67 35.12
CA THR A 509 -30.56 -27.71 35.98
C THR A 509 -29.56 -28.60 35.27
N ASN A 510 -29.57 -28.61 33.93
CA ASN A 510 -28.65 -29.36 33.10
C ASN A 510 -27.41 -28.53 32.70
N ALA A 511 -27.35 -27.24 33.08
CA ALA A 511 -26.20 -26.37 32.87
C ALA A 511 -25.44 -26.12 34.19
N THR A 512 -24.14 -25.87 34.09
CA THR A 512 -23.32 -25.52 35.25
C THR A 512 -23.74 -24.16 35.84
N LEU A 513 -23.32 -23.89 37.08
CA LEU A 513 -23.53 -22.58 37.70
C LEU A 513 -22.91 -21.45 36.84
N ALA A 514 -21.71 -21.67 36.31
CA ALA A 514 -21.04 -20.69 35.46
C ALA A 514 -21.84 -20.40 34.18
N GLU A 515 -22.38 -21.42 33.53
CA GLU A 515 -23.20 -21.25 32.32
C GLU A 515 -24.53 -20.56 32.60
N ASN A 516 -25.17 -20.86 33.75
CA ASN A 516 -26.36 -20.14 34.19
C ASN A 516 -26.06 -18.66 34.48
N LEU A 517 -24.93 -18.36 35.14
CA LEU A 517 -24.51 -16.99 35.43
C LEU A 517 -24.16 -16.20 34.15
N LEU A 518 -23.56 -16.87 33.16
CA LEU A 518 -23.22 -16.26 31.87
C LEU A 518 -24.38 -16.25 30.88
N PHE A 519 -25.49 -16.93 31.21
CA PHE A 519 -26.62 -17.17 30.32
C PHE A 519 -26.20 -17.78 28.97
N GLY A 520 -25.27 -18.72 29.02
CA GLY A 520 -24.69 -19.34 27.84
C GLY A 520 -23.36 -20.04 28.11
N THR A 521 -22.84 -20.72 27.09
CA THR A 521 -21.53 -21.37 27.15
C THR A 521 -20.43 -20.37 26.75
N PRO A 522 -19.38 -20.18 27.58
CA PRO A 522 -18.29 -19.26 27.25
C PRO A 522 -17.53 -19.71 26.01
N VAL A 523 -17.11 -18.74 25.19
CA VAL A 523 -16.26 -18.97 24.00
C VAL A 523 -14.90 -18.33 24.25
N GLY A 524 -13.84 -19.15 24.25
CA GLY A 524 -12.47 -18.72 24.59
C GLY A 524 -12.17 -18.74 26.09
N ASP A 525 -10.95 -18.35 26.46
CA ASP A 525 -10.42 -18.61 27.81
C ASP A 525 -10.88 -17.58 28.86
N THR A 526 -11.29 -16.37 28.43
CA THR A 526 -11.59 -15.22 29.32
C THR A 526 -12.71 -15.50 30.32
N PHE A 527 -13.78 -16.16 29.87
CA PHE A 527 -14.90 -16.58 30.71
C PHE A 527 -14.92 -18.10 30.91
N GLY A 528 -13.80 -18.77 30.64
CA GLY A 528 -13.67 -20.19 30.83
C GLY A 528 -13.86 -20.59 32.30
N PRO A 529 -14.16 -21.87 32.59
CA PRO A 529 -14.49 -22.35 33.93
C PRO A 529 -13.44 -22.01 34.99
N GLU A 530 -12.16 -21.96 34.60
CA GLU A 530 -11.04 -21.68 35.51
C GLU A 530 -10.85 -20.18 35.79
N HIS A 531 -11.30 -19.30 34.90
CA HIS A 531 -11.05 -17.85 34.99
C HIS A 531 -12.31 -17.03 35.34
N VAL A 532 -13.49 -17.61 35.16
CA VAL A 532 -14.77 -16.90 35.35
C VAL A 532 -14.93 -16.36 36.78
N ALA A 533 -14.41 -17.09 37.78
CA ALA A 533 -14.47 -16.70 39.18
C ALA A 533 -13.52 -15.54 39.53
N ASP A 534 -12.43 -15.37 38.78
CA ASP A 534 -11.44 -14.30 39.00
C ASP A 534 -11.65 -13.10 38.08
N HIS A 535 -12.58 -13.19 37.13
CA HIS A 535 -12.82 -12.13 36.15
C HIS A 535 -13.45 -10.89 36.82
N PRO A 536 -12.80 -9.70 36.77
CA PRO A 536 -13.24 -8.52 37.53
C PRO A 536 -14.70 -8.11 37.26
N TYR A 537 -15.13 -8.12 35.99
CA TYR A 537 -16.50 -7.80 35.61
C TYR A 537 -17.54 -8.80 36.14
N VAL A 538 -17.20 -10.09 36.18
CA VAL A 538 -18.11 -11.13 36.67
C VAL A 538 -18.27 -10.97 38.18
N LEU A 539 -17.15 -10.78 38.90
CA LEU A 539 -17.15 -10.50 40.33
C LEU A 539 -17.93 -9.23 40.69
N GLU A 540 -17.75 -8.15 39.93
CA GLU A 540 -18.51 -6.91 40.14
C GLU A 540 -20.01 -7.14 39.94
N THR A 541 -20.40 -7.88 38.90
CA THR A 541 -21.81 -8.20 38.62
C THR A 541 -22.42 -9.09 39.72
N ILE A 542 -21.69 -10.11 40.18
CA ILE A 542 -22.12 -11.00 41.27
C ILE A 542 -22.28 -10.23 42.58
N ARG A 543 -21.40 -9.26 42.86
CA ARG A 543 -21.52 -8.39 44.05
C ARG A 543 -22.70 -7.43 43.92
N ALA A 544 -22.88 -6.79 42.76
CA ALA A 544 -23.97 -5.85 42.51
C ALA A 544 -25.36 -6.52 42.58
N THR A 545 -25.44 -7.80 42.22
CA THR A 545 -26.68 -8.60 42.30
C THR A 545 -26.93 -9.19 43.69
N GLY A 546 -26.00 -9.01 44.64
CA GLY A 546 -26.09 -9.57 46.00
C GLY A 546 -25.81 -11.06 46.11
N LEU A 547 -25.43 -11.72 45.01
CA LEU A 547 -25.19 -13.17 44.96
C LEU A 547 -23.84 -13.59 45.55
N PHE A 548 -22.90 -12.65 45.72
CA PHE A 548 -21.54 -12.96 46.16
C PHE A 548 -21.48 -13.74 47.47
N GLU A 549 -22.15 -13.26 48.51
CA GLU A 549 -22.16 -13.90 49.84
C GLU A 549 -22.82 -15.28 49.81
N ASP A 550 -23.87 -15.44 48.99
CA ASP A 550 -24.56 -16.72 48.84
C ASP A 550 -23.68 -17.74 48.11
N LEU A 551 -22.98 -17.33 47.06
CA LEU A 551 -22.05 -18.19 46.33
C LEU A 551 -20.84 -18.59 47.19
N VAL A 552 -20.29 -17.66 47.97
CA VAL A 552 -19.21 -17.97 48.92
C VAL A 552 -19.69 -18.95 49.99
N ARG A 553 -20.89 -18.76 50.53
CA ARG A 553 -21.50 -19.67 51.52
C ARG A 553 -21.76 -21.05 50.94
N ILE A 554 -22.25 -21.14 49.70
CA ILE A 554 -22.44 -22.41 48.99
C ILE A 554 -21.08 -23.09 48.78
N GLY A 555 -20.08 -22.36 48.29
CA GLY A 555 -18.72 -22.87 48.10
C GLY A 555 -18.09 -23.39 49.40
N TYR A 556 -18.24 -22.64 50.49
CA TYR A 556 -17.80 -23.07 51.82
C TYR A 556 -18.51 -24.36 52.26
N ARG A 557 -19.85 -24.46 52.15
CA ARG A 557 -20.58 -25.68 52.52
C ARG A 557 -20.13 -26.88 51.70
N VAL A 558 -20.02 -26.72 50.38
CA VAL A 558 -19.57 -27.80 49.48
C VAL A 558 -18.16 -28.23 49.85
N ALA A 559 -17.24 -27.28 50.07
CA ALA A 559 -15.88 -27.58 50.48
C ALA A 559 -15.82 -28.30 51.84
N SER A 560 -16.57 -27.84 52.85
CA SER A 560 -16.63 -28.48 54.18
C SER A 560 -17.19 -29.89 54.10
N THR A 561 -18.30 -30.10 53.39
CA THR A 561 -18.87 -31.44 53.18
C THR A 561 -17.91 -32.38 52.46
N MET A 562 -17.18 -31.89 51.44
CA MET A 562 -16.17 -32.69 50.74
C MET A 562 -14.99 -33.03 51.66
N VAL A 563 -14.46 -32.06 52.40
CA VAL A 563 -13.34 -32.31 53.33
C VAL A 563 -13.74 -33.28 54.44
N GLU A 564 -14.97 -33.22 54.96
CA GLU A 564 -15.51 -34.17 55.94
C GLU A 564 -15.68 -35.57 55.35
N LEU A 565 -16.33 -35.70 54.20
CA LEU A 565 -16.59 -37.01 53.55
C LEU A 565 -15.29 -37.75 53.19
N PHE A 566 -14.24 -37.01 52.86
CA PHE A 566 -12.98 -37.55 52.37
C PHE A 566 -11.83 -37.45 53.39
N ALA A 567 -12.09 -37.01 54.63
CA ALA A 567 -11.06 -36.74 55.64
C ALA A 567 -10.18 -37.97 55.97
N ASP A 568 -10.81 -39.15 55.97
CA ASP A 568 -10.23 -40.41 56.44
C ASP A 568 -9.96 -41.40 55.29
N LEU A 569 -10.15 -40.98 54.04
CA LEU A 569 -9.95 -41.82 52.87
C LEU A 569 -8.55 -41.61 52.27
N PRO A 570 -7.83 -42.69 51.87
CA PRO A 570 -6.57 -42.54 51.19
C PRO A 570 -6.76 -41.89 49.80
N PRO A 571 -5.79 -41.11 49.29
CA PRO A 571 -5.92 -40.36 48.02
C PRO A 571 -6.30 -41.20 46.80
N GLU A 572 -5.95 -42.50 46.80
CA GLU A 572 -6.21 -43.44 45.71
C GLU A 572 -7.60 -44.10 45.79
N HIS A 573 -8.40 -43.78 46.81
CA HIS A 573 -9.71 -44.39 47.05
C HIS A 573 -10.68 -44.10 45.89
N GLU A 574 -11.43 -45.12 45.45
CA GLU A 574 -12.31 -45.04 44.27
C GLU A 574 -13.36 -43.92 44.37
N TYR A 575 -13.80 -43.59 45.58
CA TYR A 575 -14.77 -42.54 45.83
C TYR A 575 -14.28 -41.14 45.44
N PHE A 576 -12.97 -40.88 45.43
CA PHE A 576 -12.45 -39.60 44.94
C PHE A 576 -12.75 -39.43 43.44
N ARG A 577 -12.64 -40.49 42.65
CA ARG A 577 -12.93 -40.45 41.20
C ARG A 577 -14.43 -40.40 40.89
N GLN A 578 -15.27 -40.96 41.75
CA GLN A 578 -16.71 -41.06 41.51
C GLN A 578 -17.51 -39.89 42.08
N PHE A 579 -17.05 -39.28 43.18
CA PHE A 579 -17.87 -38.34 43.95
C PHE A 579 -17.15 -37.04 44.37
N SER A 580 -15.83 -36.92 44.21
CA SER A 580 -15.11 -35.69 44.57
C SER A 580 -14.96 -34.75 43.37
N PHE A 581 -15.28 -33.47 43.57
CA PHE A 581 -14.93 -32.38 42.65
C PHE A 581 -13.63 -31.66 43.06
N ILE A 582 -12.99 -32.10 44.14
CA ILE A 582 -11.69 -31.60 44.63
C ILE A 582 -10.63 -32.68 44.36
N ASP A 583 -9.54 -32.29 43.72
CA ASP A 583 -8.37 -33.14 43.53
C ASP A 583 -7.80 -33.58 44.90
N PRO A 584 -7.53 -34.89 45.13
CA PRO A 584 -6.96 -35.38 46.38
C PRO A 584 -5.74 -34.59 46.88
N GLU A 585 -4.90 -34.11 45.96
CA GLU A 585 -3.70 -33.33 46.29
C GLU A 585 -4.03 -31.93 46.85
N ARG A 586 -5.19 -31.38 46.50
CA ARG A 586 -5.66 -30.06 46.94
C ARG A 586 -6.44 -30.12 48.26
N LEU A 587 -6.82 -31.30 48.74
CA LEU A 587 -7.63 -31.47 49.95
C LEU A 587 -7.02 -30.82 51.22
N PRO A 588 -5.69 -30.86 51.46
CA PRO A 588 -5.07 -30.15 52.57
C PRO A 588 -5.23 -28.62 52.48
N GLN A 589 -5.23 -28.06 51.27
CA GLN A 589 -5.38 -26.63 51.04
C GLN A 589 -6.81 -26.17 51.37
N TYR A 590 -7.82 -26.92 50.93
CA TYR A 590 -9.22 -26.64 51.27
C TYR A 590 -9.48 -26.76 52.78
N ARG A 591 -8.89 -27.75 53.45
CA ARG A 591 -8.96 -27.88 54.92
C ARG A 591 -8.39 -26.65 55.62
N ALA A 592 -7.25 -26.14 55.17
CA ALA A 592 -6.64 -24.93 55.72
C ALA A 592 -7.47 -23.66 55.45
N LEU A 593 -8.16 -23.58 54.30
CA LEU A 593 -9.05 -22.46 53.97
C LEU A 593 -10.30 -22.44 54.85
N ILE A 594 -10.94 -23.60 55.07
CA ILE A 594 -12.13 -23.72 55.94
C ILE A 594 -11.78 -23.28 57.38
N GLN A 595 -10.66 -23.75 57.92
CA GLN A 595 -10.18 -23.37 59.26
C GLN A 595 -9.84 -21.89 59.43
N ARG A 596 -9.68 -21.12 58.35
CA ARG A 596 -9.45 -19.67 58.41
C ARG A 596 -10.75 -18.87 58.37
N VAL A 597 -11.83 -19.49 57.89
CA VAL A 597 -13.16 -18.89 57.76
C VAL A 597 -14.00 -19.16 59.02
N ASP A 598 -13.79 -20.32 59.65
CA ASP A 598 -14.23 -20.64 61.02
C ASP A 598 -13.41 -19.91 62.08
#